data_AF-A0A6C0AP57-F1
#
_entry.id   AF-A0A6C0AP57-F1
#
_cell.length_a   1.000
_cell.length_b   1.000
_cell.length_c   1.000
_cell.angle_alpha   90.00
_cell.angle_beta   90.00
_cell.angle_gamma   90.00
#
_symmetry.space_group_name_H-M   'P 1'
#
loop_
_entity.id
_entity.type
_entity.pdbx_description
1 polymer ?
#
loop_
_entity_poly.entity_id
_entity_poly.type
_entity_poly.pdbx_seq_one_letter_code
_entity_poly.pdbx_strand_id
1 'polypeptide(L)' 'MTCPCSKMWGGSSYKATRKNKALVKRYKRGESIGFTATASLKAKGLIPRTSRKLRGKKVLGPKYK' A
#
# COMPACT_ATOMS: atom_id res chain seq x y z
N MET A 1 27.91 1.42 -8.03
CA MET A 1 26.69 1.30 -8.86
C MET A 1 25.46 1.54 -7.99
N THR A 2 25.02 2.78 -7.85
CA THR A 2 23.80 3.16 -7.12
C THR A 2 22.65 3.25 -8.12
N CYS A 3 21.63 2.40 -7.99
CA CYS A 3 20.45 2.44 -8.85
C CYS A 3 19.72 3.79 -8.71
N PRO A 4 19.53 4.58 -9.78
CA PRO A 4 18.85 5.88 -9.74
C PRO A 4 17.33 5.79 -9.58
N CYS A 5 16.76 4.57 -9.43
CA CYS A 5 15.32 4.31 -9.41
C CYS A 5 14.66 4.60 -8.04
N SER A 6 15.42 4.79 -6.97
CA SER A 6 14.86 5.08 -5.63
C SER A 6 14.30 6.50 -5.49
N LYS A 7 14.53 7.38 -6.47
CA LYS A 7 14.13 8.80 -6.46
C LYS A 7 12.82 9.11 -7.21
N MET A 8 12.03 8.10 -7.59
CA MET A 8 10.67 8.30 -8.16
C MET A 8 9.55 8.42 -7.12
N TRP A 9 9.86 8.49 -5.83
CA TRP A 9 8.88 8.68 -4.74
C TRP A 9 8.88 10.11 -4.19
N GLY A 10 9.28 11.09 -5.02
CA GLY A 10 9.23 12.52 -4.68
C GLY A 10 8.00 13.19 -5.30
N GLY A 11 7.02 13.56 -4.48
CA GLY A 11 5.91 14.41 -4.91
C GLY A 11 4.67 14.29 -4.04
N SER A 12 4.66 14.97 -2.90
CA SER A 12 3.57 15.03 -1.90
C SER A 12 3.52 13.88 -0.88
N SER A 13 4.41 13.95 0.11
CA SER A 13 4.38 13.08 1.29
C SER A 13 3.14 13.39 2.14
N TYR A 14 2.04 12.69 1.87
CA TYR A 14 0.81 12.77 2.67
C TYR A 14 1.14 12.60 4.17
N LYS A 15 0.96 13.65 4.98
CA LYS A 15 1.16 13.58 6.43
C LYS A 15 -0.02 12.82 7.06
N ALA A 16 0.25 11.61 7.56
CA ALA A 16 -0.78 10.78 8.18
C ALA A 16 -1.39 11.44 9.42
N THR A 17 -2.70 11.65 9.41
CA THR A 17 -3.47 12.06 10.60
C THR A 17 -3.46 10.99 11.69
N ARG A 18 -3.79 11.36 12.94
CA ARG A 18 -3.85 10.41 14.08
C ARG A 18 -4.75 9.20 13.81
N LYS A 19 -5.90 9.40 13.16
CA LYS A 19 -6.83 8.34 12.76
C LYS A 19 -6.19 7.36 11.76
N ASN A 20 -5.51 7.88 10.74
CA ASN A 20 -4.82 7.04 9.76
C ASN A 20 -3.66 6.27 10.38
N LYS A 21 -2.91 6.87 11.32
CA LYS A 21 -1.85 6.17 12.07
C LYS A 21 -2.41 4.99 12.87
N ALA A 22 -3.57 5.14 13.51
CA ALA A 22 -4.23 4.04 14.23
C ALA A 22 -4.62 2.91 13.28
N LEU A 23 -5.21 3.24 12.12
CA LEU A 23 -5.59 2.23 11.11
C LEU A 23 -4.38 1.50 10.52
N VAL A 24 -3.27 2.20 10.27
CA VAL A 24 -2.03 1.57 9.80
C VAL A 24 -1.47 0.60 10.85
N LYS A 25 -1.55 0.94 12.16
CA LYS A 25 -1.15 0.03 13.24
C LYS A 25 -2.02 -1.24 13.24
N ARG A 26 -3.35 -1.10 13.13
CA ARG A 26 -4.28 -2.23 13.04
C ARG A 26 -3.98 -3.12 11.83
N TYR A 27 -3.78 -2.51 10.65
CA TYR A 27 -3.38 -3.23 9.43
C TYR A 27 -2.08 -4.01 9.61
N LYS A 28 -1.06 -3.41 10.25
CA LYS A 28 0.22 -4.06 10.52
C LYS A 28 0.10 -5.24 11.51
N ARG A 29 -0.90 -5.23 12.38
CA ARG A 29 -1.24 -6.36 13.28
C ARG A 29 -2.00 -7.48 12.57
N GLY A 30 -2.43 -7.27 11.32
CA GLY A 30 -3.25 -8.23 10.58
C GLY A 30 -4.75 -8.11 10.85
N GLU A 31 -5.20 -7.06 11.56
CA GLU A 31 -6.62 -6.82 11.81
C GLU A 31 -7.34 -6.34 10.53
N SER A 32 -8.56 -6.84 10.31
CA SER A 32 -9.40 -6.43 9.18
C SER A 32 -9.95 -5.02 9.36
N ILE A 33 -9.32 -4.03 8.73
CA ILE A 33 -9.75 -2.62 8.77
C ILE A 33 -10.84 -2.27 7.73
N GLY A 34 -11.27 -3.22 6.90
CA GLY A 34 -12.29 -3.04 5.85
C GLY A 34 -11.74 -2.54 4.50
N PHE A 35 -12.53 -2.72 3.44
CA PHE A 35 -12.15 -2.36 2.05
C PHE A 35 -11.89 -0.86 1.89
N THR A 36 -12.82 -0.02 2.36
CA THR A 36 -12.72 1.44 2.21
C THR A 36 -11.48 2.00 2.90
N ALA A 37 -11.16 1.52 4.11
CA ALA A 37 -9.98 1.96 4.85
C ALA A 37 -8.68 1.49 4.18
N THR A 38 -8.62 0.22 3.74
CA THR A 38 -7.45 -0.29 3.01
C THR A 38 -7.22 0.47 1.70
N ALA A 39 -8.26 0.70 0.90
CA ALA A 39 -8.18 1.47 -0.34
C ALA A 39 -7.73 2.93 -0.09
N SER A 40 -8.29 3.58 0.93
CA SER A 40 -7.91 4.95 1.32
C SER A 40 -6.44 5.03 1.74
N LEU A 41 -5.94 4.09 2.54
CA LEU A 41 -4.55 4.08 3.00
C LEU A 41 -3.57 3.77 1.86
N LYS A 42 -3.97 2.91 0.92
CA LYS A 42 -3.21 2.64 -0.32
C LYS A 42 -3.13 3.87 -1.23
N ALA A 43 -4.25 4.58 -1.42
CA ALA A 43 -4.30 5.80 -2.22
C ALA A 43 -3.37 6.88 -1.66
N LYS A 44 -3.33 6.99 -0.33
CA LYS A 44 -2.47 7.91 0.44
C LYS A 44 -1.01 7.48 0.52
N GLY A 45 -0.64 6.30 -0.01
CA GLY A 45 0.72 5.77 0.07
C GLY A 45 1.16 5.31 1.46
N LEU A 46 0.25 5.18 2.42
CA LEU A 46 0.57 4.74 3.79
C LEU A 46 0.72 3.22 3.91
N ILE A 47 0.14 2.48 2.98
CA ILE A 47 0.22 1.03 2.85
C ILE A 47 0.58 0.71 1.39
N PRO A 48 1.39 -0.34 1.13
CA PRO A 48 1.67 -0.77 -0.23
C PRO A 48 0.38 -1.06 -1.01
N ARG A 49 0.28 -0.52 -2.24
CA ARG A 49 -0.85 -0.81 -3.15
C ARG A 49 -0.94 -2.30 -3.49
N THR A 50 0.21 -2.95 -3.58
CA THR A 50 0.38 -4.36 -3.96
C THR A 50 0.35 -5.29 -2.76
N SER A 51 -0.19 -6.49 -2.96
CA SER A 51 -0.07 -7.58 -1.98
C SER A 51 1.39 -8.01 -1.88
N ARG A 52 1.95 -8.04 -0.67
CA ARG A 52 3.31 -8.55 -0.42
C ARG A 52 3.45 -10.00 -0.87
N LYS A 53 2.38 -10.80 -0.72
CA LYS A 53 2.32 -12.21 -1.16
C LYS A 53 2.55 -12.37 -2.66
N LEU A 54 2.19 -11.37 -3.45
CA LEU A 54 2.27 -11.41 -4.92
C LEU A 54 3.43 -10.58 -5.49
N ARG A 55 4.27 -9.96 -4.65
CA ARG A 55 5.41 -9.11 -5.07
C ARG A 55 5.06 -8.09 -6.19
N GLY A 56 3.82 -7.61 -6.23
CA GLY A 56 3.36 -6.69 -7.27
C GLY A 56 3.03 -7.32 -8.64
N LYS A 57 3.04 -8.65 -8.76
CA LYS A 57 2.58 -9.35 -9.96
C LYS A 57 1.06 -9.30 -10.04
N LYS A 58 0.53 -8.95 -11.22
CA LYS A 58 -0.89 -9.15 -11.55
C LYS A 58 -1.11 -10.65 -11.67
N VAL A 59 -1.85 -11.24 -10.73
CA VAL A 59 -2.33 -12.61 -10.88
C VAL A 59 -3.67 -12.52 -11.61
N LEU A 60 -3.62 -12.82 -12.90
CA LEU A 60 -4.83 -12.98 -13.71
C LEU A 60 -5.41 -14.38 -13.45
N GLY A 61 -6.74 -14.47 -13.41
CA GLY A 61 -7.43 -15.76 -13.33
C GLY A 61 -7.16 -16.60 -14.58
N PRO A 62 -7.44 -17.92 -14.56
CA PRO A 62 -7.19 -18.81 -15.69
C PRO A 62 -7.88 -18.39 -16.99
N LYS A 63 -8.97 -17.62 -16.91
CA LYS A 63 -9.67 -17.03 -18.07
C LYS A 63 -8.79 -16.05 -18.88
N TYR A 64 -7.80 -15.45 -18.24
CA TYR A 64 -6.95 -14.38 -18.81
C TYR A 64 -5.46 -14.73 -18.71
N LYS A 65 -5.14 -16.02 -18.59
CA LYS A 65 -3.77 -16.54 -18.71
C LYS A 65 -3.37 -16.71 -20.17
#